data_AF-A0A945EDZ0-F1
#
_entry.id   AF-A0A945EDZ0-F1
#
_cell.length_a   1.000
_cell.length_b   1.000
_cell.length_c   1.000
_cell.angle_alpha   90.00
_cell.angle_beta   90.00
_cell.angle_gamma   90.00
#
_symmetry.space_group_name_H-M   'P 1'
#
loop_
_entity.id
_entity.type
_entity.pdbx_description
1 polymer ?
#
loop_
_entity_poly.entity_id
_entity_poly.type
_entity_poly.pdbx_seq_one_letter_code
_entity_poly.pdbx_strand_id
1 'polypeptide(L)'
;MLTRKVIIILLLVVILTGCTKVVTDEVIEPVNTEPILYENIDLSVIPNECVTWFDGCNDCIIINEQVLGCTEMYCETLLEPECRQWSE
;
A
#
# COMPACT_ATOMS: atom_id res chain seq x y z
N MET A 1 -4.51 -5.91 54.21
CA MET A 1 -5.32 -6.83 53.35
C MET A 1 -6.21 -6.09 52.35
N LEU A 2 -6.73 -4.89 52.68
CA LEU A 2 -7.58 -4.09 51.79
C LEU A 2 -6.82 -3.52 50.58
N THR A 3 -5.59 -3.03 50.79
CA THR A 3 -4.74 -2.45 49.72
C THR A 3 -4.34 -3.44 48.63
N ARG A 4 -3.94 -4.67 48.99
CA ARG A 4 -3.59 -5.71 47.99
C ARG A 4 -4.81 -6.18 47.19
N LYS A 5 -5.97 -6.30 47.83
CA LYS A 5 -7.22 -6.66 47.14
C LYS A 5 -7.67 -5.55 46.19
N VAL A 6 -7.55 -4.28 46.59
CA VAL A 6 -7.85 -3.12 45.73
C VAL A 6 -6.92 -3.06 44.52
N ILE A 7 -5.61 -3.30 44.70
CA ILE A 7 -4.66 -3.33 43.57
C ILE A 7 -5.01 -4.46 42.59
N ILE A 8 -5.32 -5.65 43.08
CA ILE A 8 -5.71 -6.78 42.22
C ILE A 8 -7.00 -6.46 41.46
N ILE A 9 -7.99 -5.85 42.11
CA ILE A 9 -9.25 -5.45 41.46
C ILE A 9 -8.98 -4.39 40.38
N LEU A 10 -8.14 -3.39 40.65
CA LEU A 10 -7.78 -2.36 39.65
C LEU A 10 -7.06 -2.96 38.45
N LEU A 11 -6.13 -3.89 38.65
CA LEU A 11 -5.44 -4.59 37.56
C LEU A 11 -6.41 -5.45 36.73
N LEU A 12 -7.34 -6.15 37.37
CA LEU A 12 -8.36 -6.94 36.67
C LEU A 12 -9.32 -6.04 35.88
N VAL A 13 -9.71 -4.88 36.41
CA VAL A 13 -10.53 -3.90 35.68
C VAL A 13 -9.78 -3.42 34.44
N VAL A 14 -8.51 -3.03 34.55
CA VAL A 14 -7.71 -2.58 33.40
C VAL A 14 -7.56 -3.66 32.32
N ILE A 15 -7.41 -4.93 32.72
CA ILE A 15 -7.31 -6.07 31.79
C ILE A 15 -8.68 -6.34 31.12
N LEU A 16 -9.77 -6.31 31.89
CA LEU A 16 -11.12 -6.58 31.38
C LEU A 16 -11.71 -5.42 30.56
N THR A 17 -11.31 -4.18 30.85
CA THR A 17 -11.65 -2.98 30.06
C THR A 17 -10.59 -2.69 29.00
N GLY A 18 -9.60 -3.57 28.83
CA GLY A 18 -8.52 -3.44 27.86
C GLY A 18 -9.06 -3.52 26.43
N CYS A 19 -9.16 -2.34 25.80
CA CYS A 19 -9.38 -2.06 24.38
C CYS A 19 -10.55 -2.79 23.70
N THR A 20 -11.75 -2.19 23.72
CA THR A 20 -12.63 -2.28 22.56
C THR A 20 -12.00 -1.42 21.47
N LYS A 21 -11.53 -2.01 20.38
CA LYS A 21 -11.19 -1.21 19.19
C LYS A 21 -12.49 -0.54 18.75
N VAL A 22 -12.54 0.79 18.83
CA VAL A 22 -13.54 1.54 18.07
C VAL A 22 -13.19 1.28 16.61
N VAL A 23 -13.97 0.44 15.95
CA VAL A 23 -13.97 0.41 14.49
C VAL A 23 -14.64 1.72 14.09
N THR A 24 -13.83 2.72 13.77
CA THR A 24 -14.31 3.87 13.02
C THR A 24 -14.53 3.36 11.60
N ASP A 25 -15.78 3.08 11.25
CA ASP A 25 -16.20 3.02 9.85
C ASP A 25 -16.09 4.44 9.29
N GLU A 26 -14.88 4.87 8.95
CA GLU A 26 -14.71 6.09 8.19
C GLU A 26 -14.99 5.76 6.73
N VAL A 27 -16.21 6.11 6.33
CA VAL A 27 -16.57 6.27 4.92
C VAL A 27 -15.60 7.26 4.30
N ILE A 28 -14.80 6.74 3.37
CA ILE A 28 -14.05 7.39 2.30
C ILE A 28 -14.44 8.87 2.11
N GLU A 29 -13.63 9.78 2.64
CA GLU A 29 -13.50 11.13 2.09
C GLU A 29 -13.01 10.99 0.63
N PRO A 30 -13.57 11.71 -0.36
CA PRO A 30 -12.97 11.78 -1.69
C PRO A 30 -11.66 12.55 -1.55
N VAL A 31 -10.61 11.82 -1.24
CA VAL A 31 -9.25 12.34 -1.10
C VAL A 31 -8.80 12.85 -2.47
N ASN A 32 -8.88 14.16 -2.62
CA ASN A 32 -8.20 14.96 -3.61
C ASN A 32 -6.75 15.27 -3.18
N THR A 33 -6.07 14.32 -2.54
CA THR A 33 -4.62 14.37 -2.42
C THR A 33 -4.03 13.66 -3.62
N GLU A 34 -3.05 14.29 -4.23
CA GLU A 34 -2.22 13.70 -5.28
C GLU A 34 -1.87 12.24 -4.97
N PRO A 35 -1.89 11.37 -5.99
CA PRO A 35 -1.78 9.94 -5.80
C PRO A 35 -0.51 9.60 -5.03
N ILE A 36 -0.73 8.95 -3.89
CA ILE A 36 0.25 8.23 -3.09
C ILE A 36 1.09 7.34 -4.02
N LEU A 37 2.34 7.77 -4.19
CA LEU A 37 3.38 7.16 -5.01
C LEU A 37 3.89 5.88 -4.33
N TYR A 38 3.14 4.78 -4.43
CA TYR A 38 3.68 3.41 -4.49
C TYR A 38 2.65 2.31 -4.82
N GLU A 39 1.45 2.63 -5.32
CA GLU A 39 0.49 1.60 -5.79
C GLU A 39 -0.16 1.92 -7.14
N ASN A 40 0.10 3.09 -7.73
CA ASN A 40 -0.56 3.52 -8.94
C ASN A 40 0.49 3.81 -10.02
N ILE A 41 0.90 2.77 -10.75
CA ILE A 41 1.55 2.99 -12.04
C ILE A 41 0.54 3.74 -12.91
N ASP A 42 0.89 4.98 -13.26
CA ASP A 42 0.07 5.79 -14.15
C ASP A 42 0.09 5.17 -15.54
N LEU A 43 -0.93 4.36 -15.83
CA LEU A 43 -1.07 3.68 -17.12
C LEU A 43 -1.10 4.68 -18.29
N SER A 44 -1.40 5.96 -18.05
CA SER A 44 -1.39 6.98 -19.10
C SER A 44 0.01 7.31 -19.65
N VAL A 45 1.08 6.96 -18.91
CA VAL A 45 2.46 7.13 -19.37
C VAL A 45 3.00 5.92 -20.13
N ILE A 46 2.30 4.77 -20.06
CA ILE A 46 2.70 3.55 -20.76
C ILE A 46 2.20 3.64 -22.20
N PRO A 47 3.08 3.56 -23.21
CA PRO A 47 2.65 3.55 -24.61
C PRO A 47 1.72 2.37 -24.92
N ASN A 48 0.73 2.62 -25.79
CA ASN A 48 -0.11 1.56 -26.37
C ASN A 48 0.78 0.45 -26.95
N GLU A 49 0.36 -0.80 -26.86
CA GLU A 49 1.11 -1.98 -27.35
C GLU A 49 2.38 -2.32 -26.53
N CYS A 50 2.70 -1.58 -25.47
CA CYS A 50 3.75 -2.00 -24.55
C CYS A 50 3.29 -3.20 -23.70
N VAL A 51 4.08 -4.29 -23.70
CA VAL A 51 3.80 -5.50 -22.90
C VAL A 51 4.79 -5.69 -21.75
N THR A 52 5.92 -4.96 -21.77
CA THR A 52 6.85 -4.87 -20.64
C THR A 52 7.32 -3.44 -20.46
N TRP A 53 6.89 -2.83 -19.36
CA TRP A 53 7.19 -1.45 -18.98
C TRP A 53 8.23 -1.43 -17.87
N PHE A 54 9.30 -0.66 -18.03
CA PHE A 54 10.23 -0.38 -16.96
C PHE A 54 9.85 0.94 -16.30
N ASP A 55 9.55 0.91 -14.99
CA ASP A 55 9.08 2.08 -14.24
C ASP A 55 10.20 2.99 -13.71
N GLY A 56 11.44 2.73 -14.12
CA GLY A 56 12.65 3.37 -13.59
C GLY A 56 13.39 2.53 -12.56
N CYS A 57 12.82 1.42 -12.09
CA CYS A 57 13.50 0.47 -11.20
C CYS A 57 13.13 -1.00 -11.47
N ASN A 58 11.86 -1.26 -11.74
CA ASN A 58 11.27 -2.57 -11.87
C ASN A 58 10.70 -2.79 -13.27
N ASP A 59 10.73 -4.05 -13.69
CA ASP A 59 10.06 -4.49 -14.91
C ASP A 59 8.64 -4.93 -14.57
N CYS A 60 7.67 -4.32 -15.26
CA CYS A 60 6.25 -4.52 -15.09
C CYS A 60 5.63 -5.17 -16.32
N ILE A 61 4.80 -6.19 -16.10
CA ILE A 61 4.07 -6.90 -17.17
C ILE A 61 2.73 -6.20 -17.40
N ILE A 62 2.44 -5.86 -18.65
CA ILE A 62 1.19 -5.20 -19.05
C ILE A 62 0.30 -6.18 -19.81
N ILE A 63 -0.94 -6.35 -19.38
CA ILE A 63 -1.96 -7.18 -20.03
C ILE A 63 -3.28 -6.42 -20.02
N ASN A 64 -3.94 -6.33 -21.18
CA ASN A 64 -5.23 -5.64 -21.33
C ASN A 64 -5.23 -4.24 -20.69
N GLU A 65 -4.18 -3.45 -20.99
CA GLU A 65 -3.98 -2.09 -20.47
C GLU A 65 -3.87 -2.00 -18.94
N GLN A 66 -3.55 -3.10 -18.26
CA GLN A 66 -3.35 -3.14 -16.81
C GLN A 66 -1.99 -3.72 -16.46
N VAL A 67 -1.40 -3.24 -15.38
CA VAL A 67 -0.20 -3.85 -14.80
C VAL A 67 -0.61 -5.14 -14.09
N LEU A 68 -0.12 -6.28 -14.55
CA LEU A 68 -0.31 -7.57 -13.88
C LEU A 68 0.56 -7.67 -12.62
N GLY A 69 1.77 -7.13 -12.70
CA GLY A 69 2.73 -7.14 -11.61
C GLY A 69 4.10 -6.67 -12.09
N CYS A 70 4.95 -6.33 -11.12
CA CYS A 70 6.32 -5.89 -11.36
C CYS A 70 7.31 -6.74 -10.57
N THR A 71 8.58 -6.70 -10.96
CA THR A 71 9.66 -7.12 -10.05
C THR A 71 9.64 -6.25 -8.78
N GLU A 72 10.24 -6.73 -7.69
CA GLU A 72 10.32 -6.00 -6.41
C GLU A 72 11.78 -5.76 -6.02
N MET A 73 12.55 -5.20 -6.95
CA MET A 73 13.95 -4.86 -6.73
C MET A 73 14.06 -3.51 -6.02
N TYR A 74 15.07 -3.38 -5.16
CA TYR A 74 15.47 -2.10 -4.60
C TYR A 74 16.42 -1.38 -5.56
N CYS A 75 16.15 -0.11 -5.82
CA CYS A 75 17.05 0.78 -6.56
C CYS A 75 17.40 1.98 -5.68
N GLU A 76 18.70 2.28 -5.56
CA GLU A 76 19.20 3.46 -4.84
C GLU A 76 18.83 4.76 -5.58
N THR A 77 18.70 4.70 -6.91
CA THR A 77 18.30 5.82 -7.77
C THR A 77 17.41 5.30 -8.89
N LEU A 78 16.36 6.05 -9.23
CA LEU A 78 15.47 5.74 -10.34
C LEU A 78 16.08 6.18 -11.68
N LEU A 79 15.87 5.36 -12.70
CA LEU A 79 16.25 5.63 -14.08
C LEU A 79 15.06 6.15 -14.89
N GLU A 80 15.31 6.54 -16.14
CA GLU A 80 14.25 6.96 -17.06
C GLU A 80 13.32 5.76 -17.37
N PRO A 81 12.00 5.91 -17.20
CA PRO A 81 11.03 4.88 -17.56
C PRO A 81 10.98 4.64 -19.07
N GLU A 82 10.83 3.39 -19.50
CA GLU A 82 10.78 3.04 -20.92
C GLU A 82 10.01 1.76 -21.20
N CYS A 83 9.48 1.63 -22.42
CA CYS A 83 8.95 0.36 -22.88
C CYS A 83 10.09 -0.55 -23.36
N ARG A 84 10.22 -1.73 -22.75
CA ARG A 84 11.26 -2.71 -23.08
C ARG A 84 10.79 -3.78 -24.05
N GLN A 85 9.48 -4.00 -24.15
CA GLN A 85 8.90 -4.95 -25.09
C GLN A 85 7.53 -4.50 -25.59
N TRP A 86 7.30 -4.63 -26.90
CA TRP A 86 6.04 -4.34 -27.59
C TRP A 86 5.30 -5.62 -28.00
N SER A 87 3.98 -5.56 -28.15
CA SER A 87 3.20 -6.62 -28.77
C SER A 87 3.50 -6.68 -30.27
N GLU A 88 3.94 -7.84 -30.77
CA GLU A 88 4.22 -8.08 -32.21
C GLU A 88 3.00 -7.90 -33.12
#